data_AF-A0A965PMW1-F1
#
_entry.id   AF-A0A965PMW1-F1
#
_cell.length_a   1.000
_cell.length_b   1.000
_cell.length_c   1.000
_cell.angle_alpha   90.00
_cell.angle_beta   90.00
_cell.angle_gamma   90.00
#
_symmetry.space_group_name_H-M   'P 1'
#
loop_
_entity.id
_entity.type
_entity.pdbx_description
1 polymer ?
#
loop_
_entity_poly.entity_id
_entity_poly.type
_entity_poly.pdbx_seq_one_letter_code
_entity_poly.pdbx_strand_id
1 'polypeptide(L)'
;MPVRKCSNGKWRIGDGECVYRTEAAANRAYVAYLAITGETEAQHEDKADKNKVSFDFDDTLEYPSVQQTAKRLMNEGYTVYIITRRQESANDAVYAVTDELGIPRRRVYFTNGAMKWETVKRLNIGRHYDNNEDELKLIRENTDTETYKVNASEEHIEIDHEMDDEEDSKGLNIYIKEETYNDYPEAASNNAKRALKYKEENGSSCGTPVGWTRARQLANREPLSRDTIARMASFKRHQQNKDVPYDEGCGGIMWDAWGGDAGINWAITKLQAIDNKDESMIYGYKRLQQDVKDVDVKQGIVTGYFSAFNIIDADGDIIRPGAFKRSIDEWFPKGRVKHLLNHDPKQPLGK
;
A
#
# COMPACT_ATOMS: atom_id res chain seq x y z
N MET A 1 5.69 -13.33 24.13
CA MET A 1 5.28 -12.58 25.31
C MET A 1 6.34 -12.70 26.38
N PRO A 2 7.38 -11.85 26.34
CA PRO A 2 8.37 -11.83 27.40
C PRO A 2 7.80 -11.25 28.71
N VAL A 3 8.48 -11.55 29.80
CA VAL A 3 8.23 -10.98 31.12
C VAL A 3 8.76 -9.54 31.17
N ARG A 4 7.94 -8.61 31.65
CA ARG A 4 8.28 -7.17 31.70
C ARG A 4 8.02 -6.59 33.09
N LYS A 5 8.91 -5.71 33.54
CA LYS A 5 8.75 -4.93 34.78
C LYS A 5 7.80 -3.77 34.55
N CYS A 6 6.88 -3.58 35.48
CA CYS A 6 5.91 -2.49 35.47
C CYS A 6 6.39 -1.29 36.28
N SER A 7 5.80 -0.12 36.03
CA SER A 7 6.10 1.13 36.75
C SER A 7 5.84 1.03 38.26
N ASN A 8 4.91 0.17 38.69
CA ASN A 8 4.60 -0.09 40.10
C ASN A 8 5.55 -1.09 40.79
N GLY A 9 6.66 -1.46 40.15
CA GLY A 9 7.66 -2.40 40.69
C GLY A 9 7.28 -3.88 40.61
N LYS A 10 6.07 -4.21 40.16
CA LYS A 10 5.64 -5.59 39.85
C LYS A 10 6.02 -5.99 38.42
N TRP A 11 5.69 -7.21 38.03
CA TRP A 11 5.99 -7.80 36.73
C TRP A 11 4.73 -8.33 36.07
N ARG A 12 4.74 -8.45 34.74
CA ARG A 12 3.66 -9.00 33.89
C ARG A 12 4.21 -9.90 32.79
N ILE A 13 3.36 -10.72 32.19
CA ILE A 13 3.65 -11.54 31.00
C ILE A 13 2.98 -10.86 29.80
N GLY A 14 3.76 -10.45 28.80
CA GLY A 14 3.27 -9.67 27.65
C GLY A 14 2.40 -8.47 28.08
N ASP A 15 1.16 -8.41 27.59
CA ASP A 15 0.19 -7.34 27.88
C ASP A 15 -0.71 -7.62 29.10
N GLY A 16 -0.47 -8.70 29.84
CA GLY A 16 -1.25 -9.06 31.03
C GLY A 16 -1.10 -8.08 32.20
N GLU A 17 -1.86 -8.31 33.27
CA GLU A 17 -1.83 -7.47 34.47
C GLU A 17 -0.49 -7.53 35.21
N CYS A 18 -0.10 -6.42 35.83
CA CYS A 18 1.10 -6.28 36.66
C CYS A 18 0.91 -6.91 38.05
N VAL A 19 0.83 -8.24 38.11
CA VAL A 19 0.46 -8.99 39.33
C VAL A 19 1.64 -9.68 40.00
N TYR A 20 2.74 -9.95 39.29
CA TYR A 20 3.85 -10.73 39.81
C TYR A 20 4.81 -9.87 40.64
N ARG A 21 5.11 -10.31 41.87
CA ARG A 21 5.98 -9.54 42.79
C ARG A 21 7.46 -9.60 42.41
N THR A 22 7.89 -10.65 41.71
CA THR A 22 9.28 -10.86 41.29
C THR A 22 9.33 -11.36 39.85
N GLU A 23 10.42 -11.06 39.16
CA GLU A 23 10.69 -11.53 37.80
C GLU A 23 10.66 -13.06 37.71
N ALA A 24 11.31 -13.74 38.66
CA ALA A 24 11.32 -15.19 38.74
C ALA A 24 9.91 -15.80 38.87
N ALA A 25 8.98 -15.11 39.53
CA ALA A 25 7.59 -15.58 39.62
C ALA A 25 6.85 -15.43 38.29
N ALA A 26 7.06 -14.32 37.57
CA ALA A 26 6.50 -14.11 36.24
C ALA A 26 7.08 -15.10 35.22
N ASN A 27 8.39 -15.36 35.26
CA ASN A 27 9.05 -16.33 34.38
C ASN A 27 8.52 -17.75 34.60
N ARG A 28 8.35 -18.18 35.85
CA ARG A 28 7.73 -19.49 36.14
C ARG A 28 6.31 -19.62 35.62
N ALA A 29 5.50 -18.56 35.75
CA ALA A 29 4.14 -18.54 35.23
C ALA A 29 4.10 -18.54 33.69
N TYR A 30 5.06 -17.88 33.05
CA TYR A 30 5.21 -17.88 31.60
C TYR A 30 5.60 -19.26 31.05
N VAL A 31 6.59 -19.93 31.66
CA VAL A 31 6.96 -21.31 31.29
C VAL A 31 5.78 -22.28 31.46
N ALA A 32 4.98 -22.12 32.53
CA ALA A 32 3.79 -22.92 32.74
C ALA A 32 2.71 -22.67 31.66
N TYR A 33 2.52 -21.40 31.26
CA TYR A 33 1.63 -21.04 30.17
C TYR A 33 2.04 -21.71 28.85
N LEU A 34 3.32 -21.67 28.48
CA LEU A 34 3.85 -22.32 27.27
C LEU A 34 3.63 -23.83 27.28
N ALA A 35 3.87 -24.46 28.44
CA ALA A 35 3.65 -25.90 28.61
C ALA A 35 2.16 -26.31 28.50
N ILE A 36 1.24 -25.47 28.95
CA ILE A 36 -0.22 -25.73 28.88
C ILE A 36 -0.74 -25.54 27.46
N THR A 37 -0.26 -24.53 26.75
CA THR A 37 -0.71 -24.17 25.40
C THR A 37 -0.04 -25.00 24.30
N GLY A 38 1.10 -25.63 24.60
CA GLY A 38 1.92 -26.31 23.60
C GLY A 38 2.72 -25.33 22.72
N GLU A 39 2.78 -24.06 23.13
CA GLU A 39 3.57 -23.02 22.48
C GLU A 39 5.04 -23.08 22.94
N THR A 40 5.95 -22.56 22.11
CA THR A 40 7.39 -22.53 22.37
C THR A 40 7.85 -21.09 22.62
N GLU A 41 8.93 -20.90 23.40
CA GLU A 41 9.50 -19.57 23.64
C GLU A 41 9.82 -18.83 22.32
N ALA A 42 10.29 -19.54 21.31
CA ALA A 42 10.60 -19.01 19.97
C ALA A 42 9.37 -18.47 19.20
N GLN A 43 8.16 -18.96 19.51
CA GLN A 43 6.90 -18.42 18.95
C GLN A 43 6.48 -17.10 19.62
N HIS A 44 7.22 -16.69 20.64
CA HIS A 44 6.87 -15.62 21.55
C HIS A 44 8.05 -14.72 21.90
N GLU A 45 9.19 -14.89 21.23
CA GLU A 45 10.20 -13.85 21.11
C GLU A 45 9.55 -12.59 20.52
N ASP A 46 10.02 -11.41 20.95
CA ASP A 46 9.54 -10.08 20.54
C ASP A 46 9.84 -9.81 19.04
N LYS A 47 9.45 -10.72 18.15
CA LYS A 47 9.62 -10.55 16.72
C LYS A 47 8.78 -9.37 16.27
N ALA A 48 9.51 -8.39 15.77
CA ALA A 48 9.00 -7.19 15.14
C ALA A 48 7.84 -7.53 14.19
N ASP A 49 6.69 -6.87 14.35
CA ASP A 49 5.52 -7.10 13.49
C ASP A 49 5.80 -6.47 12.14
N LYS A 50 6.10 -7.31 11.14
CA LYS A 50 6.46 -6.88 9.78
C LYS A 50 5.40 -5.99 9.12
N ASN A 51 4.16 -6.01 9.58
CA ASN A 51 3.09 -5.15 9.07
C ASN A 51 3.05 -3.77 9.74
N LYS A 52 3.83 -3.52 10.80
CA LYS A 52 3.95 -2.22 11.45
C LYS A 52 5.19 -1.50 10.96
N VAL A 53 5.00 -0.30 10.44
CA VAL A 53 6.07 0.55 9.93
C VAL A 53 6.10 1.85 10.70
N SER A 54 7.26 2.36 11.05
CA SER A 54 7.40 3.71 11.58
C SER A 54 8.40 4.57 10.81
N PHE A 55 8.14 5.87 10.83
CA PHE A 55 9.01 6.90 10.26
C PHE A 55 9.43 7.88 11.37
N ASP A 56 10.69 8.33 11.34
CA ASP A 56 11.04 9.61 11.94
C ASP A 56 10.34 10.76 11.22
N PHE A 57 10.25 11.91 11.88
CA PHE A 57 9.63 13.10 11.33
C PHE A 57 10.65 14.04 10.69
N ASP A 58 11.52 14.64 11.51
CA ASP A 58 12.50 15.65 11.08
C ASP A 58 13.49 15.04 10.09
N ASP A 59 13.78 15.76 8.99
CA ASP A 59 14.61 15.28 7.87
C ASP A 59 14.20 13.90 7.29
N THR A 60 12.97 13.46 7.55
CA THR A 60 12.43 12.17 7.09
C THR A 60 11.01 12.37 6.55
N LEU A 61 9.97 12.20 7.37
CA LEU A 61 8.58 12.30 6.93
C LEU A 61 8.17 13.73 6.56
N GLU A 62 8.94 14.75 6.96
CA GLU A 62 8.68 16.12 6.50
C GLU A 62 8.80 16.27 4.97
N TYR A 63 9.58 15.40 4.31
CA TYR A 63 9.74 15.44 2.86
C TYR A 63 8.54 14.80 2.11
N PRO A 64 7.95 15.49 1.11
CA PRO A 64 6.80 14.97 0.36
C PRO A 64 7.02 13.60 -0.28
N SER A 65 8.25 13.29 -0.69
CA SER A 65 8.65 12.00 -1.27
C SER A 65 8.58 10.86 -0.25
N VAL A 66 8.98 11.10 1.01
CA VAL A 66 8.82 10.14 2.11
C VAL A 66 7.34 9.99 2.49
N GLN A 67 6.57 11.09 2.47
CA GLN A 67 5.11 11.04 2.68
C GLN A 67 4.39 10.18 1.64
N GLN A 68 4.81 10.23 0.36
CA GLN A 68 4.28 9.35 -0.68
C GLN A 68 4.58 7.87 -0.37
N THR A 69 5.77 7.57 0.13
CA THR A 69 6.14 6.23 0.60
C THR A 69 5.23 5.77 1.74
N ALA A 70 4.98 6.63 2.73
CA ALA A 70 4.04 6.33 3.82
C ALA A 70 2.61 6.06 3.30
N LYS A 71 2.10 6.89 2.36
CA LYS A 71 0.78 6.67 1.71
C LYS A 71 0.74 5.32 0.99
N ARG A 72 1.79 4.96 0.25
CA ARG A 72 1.90 3.68 -0.46
C ARG A 72 1.82 2.50 0.52
N LEU A 73 2.63 2.52 1.58
CA LEU A 73 2.64 1.45 2.59
C LEU A 73 1.27 1.32 3.27
N MET A 74 0.60 2.43 3.57
CA MET A 74 -0.78 2.37 4.08
C MET A 74 -1.75 1.69 3.10
N ASN A 75 -1.65 1.98 1.79
CA ASN A 75 -2.47 1.36 0.75
C ASN A 75 -2.16 -0.13 0.56
N GLU A 76 -0.93 -0.55 0.82
CA GLU A 76 -0.49 -1.96 0.83
C GLU A 76 -0.94 -2.71 2.09
N GLY A 77 -1.58 -2.03 3.05
CA GLY A 77 -2.14 -2.63 4.27
C GLY A 77 -1.25 -2.55 5.50
N TYR A 78 -0.10 -1.86 5.42
CA TYR A 78 0.76 -1.66 6.58
C TYR A 78 0.11 -0.67 7.58
N THR A 79 0.34 -0.92 8.86
CA THR A 79 0.00 0.01 9.93
C THR A 79 1.15 0.98 10.15
N VAL A 80 0.97 2.22 9.71
CA VAL A 80 2.01 3.26 9.80
C VAL A 80 1.93 4.04 11.12
N TYR A 81 3.10 4.26 11.72
CA TYR A 81 3.35 5.01 12.96
C TYR A 81 4.36 6.13 12.70
N ILE A 82 4.29 7.20 13.49
CA ILE A 82 5.33 8.24 13.52
C ILE A 82 5.99 8.20 14.89
N ILE A 83 7.31 8.14 14.93
CA ILE A 83 8.09 8.15 16.17
C ILE A 83 9.14 9.25 16.02
N THR A 84 9.01 10.34 16.78
CA THR A 84 9.88 11.52 16.68
C THR A 84 10.48 11.88 18.03
N ARG A 85 11.69 12.46 18.01
CA ARG A 85 12.34 13.00 19.20
C ARG A 85 11.82 14.35 19.65
N ARG A 86 10.97 15.00 18.86
CA ARG A 86 10.36 16.28 19.23
C ARG A 86 9.72 16.20 20.61
N GLN A 87 9.71 17.35 21.29
CA GLN A 87 8.86 17.53 22.46
C GLN A 87 7.41 17.48 22.03
N GLU A 88 6.54 16.87 22.82
CA GLU A 88 5.10 16.83 22.53
C GLU A 88 4.50 18.24 22.39
N SER A 89 5.08 19.26 23.04
CA SER A 89 4.69 20.66 22.85
C SER A 89 4.99 21.20 21.44
N ALA A 90 5.89 20.58 20.68
CA ALA A 90 6.28 20.96 19.31
C ALA A 90 5.57 20.09 18.25
N ASN A 91 4.27 19.82 18.45
CA ASN A 91 3.50 18.85 17.67
C ASN A 91 2.89 19.39 16.38
N ASP A 92 2.74 20.71 16.21
CA ASP A 92 1.90 21.30 15.15
C ASP A 92 2.26 20.79 13.74
N ALA A 93 3.55 20.81 13.38
CA ALA A 93 4.00 20.34 12.06
C ALA A 93 3.80 18.83 11.87
N VAL A 94 4.01 18.04 12.93
CA VAL A 94 3.83 16.59 12.90
C VAL A 94 2.36 16.24 12.69
N TYR A 95 1.46 16.92 13.41
CA TYR A 95 0.02 16.73 13.24
C TYR A 95 -0.49 17.24 11.90
N ALA A 96 0.03 18.35 11.36
CA ALA A 96 -0.37 18.81 10.04
C ALA A 96 -0.09 17.76 8.95
N VAL A 97 1.12 17.18 8.94
CA VAL A 97 1.48 16.13 7.97
C VAL A 97 0.68 14.85 8.21
N THR A 98 0.55 14.40 9.46
CA THR A 98 -0.16 13.15 9.76
C THR A 98 -1.67 13.24 9.53
N ASP A 99 -2.30 14.38 9.80
CA ASP A 99 -3.70 14.64 9.50
C ASP A 99 -3.92 14.63 7.97
N GLU A 100 -2.99 15.18 7.15
CA GLU A 100 -3.05 15.10 5.68
C GLU A 100 -2.88 13.66 5.17
N LEU A 101 -1.97 12.89 5.76
CA LEU A 101 -1.73 11.49 5.41
C LEU A 101 -2.88 10.56 5.85
N GLY A 102 -3.74 10.99 6.75
CA GLY A 102 -4.77 10.16 7.37
C GLY A 102 -4.22 9.19 8.43
N ILE A 103 -3.06 9.50 9.02
CA ILE A 103 -2.46 8.73 10.12
C ILE A 103 -3.10 9.23 11.42
N PRO A 104 -3.82 8.38 12.18
CA PRO A 104 -4.51 8.84 13.38
C PRO A 104 -3.52 9.24 14.47
N ARG A 105 -3.77 10.35 15.18
CA ARG A 105 -2.89 10.88 16.25
C ARG A 105 -2.46 9.86 17.30
N ARG A 106 -3.30 8.85 17.58
CA ARG A 106 -2.94 7.71 18.47
C ARG A 106 -1.74 6.87 17.98
N ARG A 107 -1.27 7.09 16.75
CA ARG A 107 -0.10 6.43 16.14
C ARG A 107 1.10 7.38 16.00
N VAL A 108 1.03 8.57 16.59
CA VAL A 108 2.12 9.54 16.65
C VAL A 108 2.69 9.52 18.06
N TYR A 109 4.00 9.26 18.17
CA TYR A 109 4.69 9.11 19.43
C TYR A 109 5.86 10.08 19.52
N PHE A 110 5.78 11.00 20.49
CA PHE A 110 6.86 11.90 20.86
C PHE A 110 7.71 11.23 21.95
N THR A 111 9.00 11.03 21.72
CA THR A 111 9.91 10.47 22.72
C THR A 111 10.46 11.53 23.67
N ASN A 112 10.11 12.81 23.46
CA ASN A 112 10.54 13.95 24.27
C ASN A 112 12.07 14.02 24.45
N GLY A 113 12.81 13.74 23.37
CA GLY A 113 14.27 13.79 23.31
C GLY A 113 14.98 12.45 23.55
N ALA A 114 14.29 11.43 24.06
CA ALA A 114 14.85 10.08 24.20
C ALA A 114 15.07 9.39 22.84
N MET A 115 15.97 8.41 22.79
CA MET A 115 16.20 7.59 21.59
C MET A 115 14.95 6.76 21.24
N LYS A 116 14.77 6.44 19.96
CA LYS A 116 13.52 5.83 19.46
C LYS A 116 13.39 4.34 19.78
N TRP A 117 14.51 3.63 19.96
CA TRP A 117 14.55 2.16 20.08
C TRP A 117 13.62 1.59 21.15
N GLU A 118 13.46 2.25 22.30
CA GLU A 118 12.54 1.81 23.36
C GLU A 118 11.08 1.85 22.88
N THR A 119 10.71 2.89 22.14
CA THR A 119 9.36 3.06 21.59
C THR A 119 9.12 2.10 20.43
N VAL A 120 10.11 1.94 19.54
CA VAL A 120 10.09 0.96 18.45
C VAL A 120 9.85 -0.45 19.00
N LYS A 121 10.61 -0.86 20.02
CA LYS A 121 10.44 -2.14 20.74
C LYS A 121 9.09 -2.27 21.41
N ARG A 122 8.65 -1.22 22.11
CA ARG A 122 7.36 -1.20 22.83
C ARG A 122 6.17 -1.37 21.87
N LEU A 123 6.24 -0.80 20.67
CA LEU A 123 5.18 -0.86 19.67
C LEU A 123 5.27 -2.10 18.76
N ASN A 124 6.34 -2.88 18.89
CA ASN A 124 6.65 -4.03 18.05
C ASN A 124 6.73 -3.67 16.56
N ILE A 125 7.45 -2.59 16.24
CA ILE A 125 7.58 -2.11 14.85
C ILE A 125 8.45 -3.08 14.04
N GLY A 126 7.96 -3.47 12.87
CA GLY A 126 8.65 -4.30 11.87
C GLY A 126 9.73 -3.56 11.09
N ARG A 127 9.43 -2.33 10.67
CA ARG A 127 10.32 -1.51 9.85
C ARG A 127 10.41 -0.07 10.35
N HIS A 128 11.61 0.49 10.40
CA HIS A 128 11.82 1.88 10.78
C HIS A 128 12.64 2.66 9.74
N TYR A 129 12.18 3.86 9.40
CA TYR A 129 12.84 4.79 8.49
C TYR A 129 13.32 6.02 9.25
N ASP A 130 14.61 6.36 9.15
CA ASP A 130 15.24 7.47 9.85
C ASP A 130 16.44 7.97 9.04
N ASN A 131 16.73 9.27 9.06
CA ASN A 131 17.94 9.82 8.44
C ASN A 131 19.17 9.75 9.38
N ASN A 132 18.96 9.55 10.68
CA ASN A 132 20.00 9.56 11.69
C ASN A 132 20.57 8.15 11.93
N GLU A 133 21.82 7.93 11.53
CA GLU A 133 22.52 6.65 11.67
C GLU A 133 22.62 6.15 13.12
N ASP A 134 22.77 7.05 14.10
CA ASP A 134 22.87 6.66 15.51
C ASP A 134 21.53 6.10 16.04
N GLU A 135 20.40 6.60 15.55
CA GLU A 135 19.07 6.05 15.85
C GLU A 135 18.91 4.66 15.23
N LEU A 136 19.26 4.52 13.95
CA LEU A 136 19.17 3.24 13.23
C LEU A 136 20.05 2.18 13.90
N LYS A 137 21.30 2.53 14.23
CA LYS A 137 22.23 1.64 14.93
C LYS A 137 21.66 1.17 16.26
N LEU A 138 21.18 2.09 17.11
CA LEU A 138 20.59 1.69 18.39
C LEU A 138 19.33 0.83 18.22
N ILE A 139 18.53 1.06 17.18
CA ILE A 139 17.37 0.23 16.87
C ILE A 139 17.81 -1.19 16.48
N ARG A 140 18.81 -1.32 15.60
CA ARG A 140 19.40 -2.61 15.19
C ARG A 140 19.97 -3.37 16.40
N GLU A 141 20.70 -2.68 17.28
CA GLU A 141 21.33 -3.29 18.46
C GLU A 141 20.32 -3.77 19.52
N ASN A 142 19.11 -3.21 19.57
CA ASN A 142 18.18 -3.42 20.68
C ASN A 142 16.84 -4.09 20.29
N THR A 143 16.59 -4.30 18.99
CA THR A 143 15.31 -4.78 18.44
C THR A 143 15.49 -5.65 17.20
N ASP A 144 14.47 -6.44 16.84
CA ASP A 144 14.40 -7.20 15.57
C ASP A 144 13.88 -6.35 14.38
N THR A 145 13.94 -5.02 14.49
CA THR A 145 13.35 -4.10 13.50
C THR A 145 14.27 -3.96 12.29
N GLU A 146 13.72 -4.10 11.08
CA GLU A 146 14.42 -3.77 9.83
C GLU A 146 14.55 -2.24 9.73
N THR A 147 15.79 -1.72 9.69
CA THR A 147 16.08 -0.28 9.59
C THR A 147 16.40 0.15 8.17
N TYR A 148 15.95 1.35 7.81
CA TYR A 148 16.12 1.95 6.50
C TYR A 148 16.61 3.39 6.65
N LYS A 149 17.83 3.65 6.18
CA LYS A 149 18.37 5.00 6.21
C LYS A 149 17.67 5.89 5.21
N VAL A 150 17.36 7.12 5.57
CA VAL A 150 16.75 8.10 4.67
C VAL A 150 17.79 9.18 4.36
N ASN A 151 18.42 9.10 3.19
CA ASN A 151 19.27 10.19 2.67
C ASN A 151 18.39 11.07 1.78
N ALA A 152 17.52 11.88 2.38
CA ALA A 152 16.65 12.77 1.63
C ALA A 152 17.40 14.07 1.26
N SER A 153 17.44 14.36 -0.05
CA SER A 153 17.67 15.69 -0.61
C SER A 153 16.39 16.13 -1.34
N GLU A 154 16.18 17.44 -1.53
CA GLU A 154 14.98 18.00 -2.16
C GLU A 154 14.66 17.43 -3.57
N GLU A 155 15.60 16.72 -4.19
CA GLU A 155 15.42 16.07 -5.50
C GLU A 155 15.57 14.53 -5.49
N HIS A 156 16.16 13.91 -4.46
CA HIS A 156 16.50 12.46 -4.44
C HIS A 156 16.44 11.88 -3.02
N ILE A 157 15.86 10.69 -2.85
CA ILE A 157 16.04 9.87 -1.63
C ILE A 157 16.93 8.66 -1.99
N GLU A 158 18.05 8.48 -1.30
CA GLU A 158 18.75 7.19 -1.23
C GLU A 158 18.33 6.48 0.07
N ILE A 159 17.92 5.21 -0.04
CA ILE A 159 17.62 4.36 1.13
C ILE A 159 18.60 3.21 1.17
N ASP A 160 19.57 3.31 2.07
CA ASP A 160 20.56 2.26 2.29
C ASP A 160 20.03 1.26 3.35
N HIS A 161 20.04 -0.02 3.01
CA HIS A 161 19.83 -1.11 3.95
C HIS A 161 21.19 -1.72 4.27
N GLU A 162 21.81 -1.26 5.36
CA GLU A 162 23.04 -1.85 5.86
C GLU A 162 22.71 -3.12 6.66
N MET A 163 23.15 -4.27 6.14
CA MET A 163 23.28 -5.50 6.93
C MET A 163 24.76 -5.70 7.28
N ASP A 164 25.04 -5.83 8.57
CA ASP A 164 26.32 -6.34 9.06
C ASP A 164 26.43 -7.81 8.63
N ASP A 165 27.18 -8.08 7.56
CA ASP A 165 28.03 -9.26 7.36
C ASP A 165 28.55 -9.28 5.91
N GLU A 166 29.88 -9.16 5.76
CA GLU A 166 30.63 -9.24 4.51
C GLU A 166 30.62 -10.67 3.93
N GLU A 167 29.57 -11.13 3.26
CA GLU A 167 29.65 -12.20 2.22
C GLU A 167 28.30 -12.56 1.56
N ASP A 168 27.54 -11.58 1.04
CA ASP A 168 26.69 -11.83 -0.14
C ASP A 168 26.21 -10.50 -0.72
N SER A 169 27.05 -9.85 -1.52
CA SER A 169 26.71 -8.61 -2.23
C SER A 169 25.78 -8.91 -3.41
N LYS A 170 24.54 -9.24 -3.10
CA LYS A 170 23.39 -8.90 -3.93
C LYS A 170 22.41 -8.14 -3.05
N GLY A 171 22.82 -6.91 -2.72
CA GLY A 171 21.89 -5.90 -2.21
C GLY A 171 20.65 -5.92 -3.09
N LEU A 172 19.54 -6.39 -2.51
CA LEU A 172 18.27 -6.44 -3.20
C LEU A 172 17.80 -4.99 -3.30
N ASN A 173 18.24 -4.35 -4.39
CA ASN A 173 17.81 -3.04 -4.84
C ASN A 173 16.29 -3.10 -5.07
N ILE A 174 15.49 -2.86 -4.03
CA ILE A 174 14.06 -2.55 -4.19
C ILE A 174 13.95 -1.03 -4.34
N TYR A 175 14.71 -0.48 -5.29
CA TYR A 175 14.39 0.79 -5.94
C TYR A 175 13.32 0.49 -6.97
N ILE A 176 12.03 0.55 -6.59
CA ILE A 176 11.02 0.85 -7.60
C ILE A 176 11.08 2.36 -7.81
N LYS A 177 12.07 2.82 -8.59
CA LYS A 177 11.97 4.11 -9.26
C LYS A 177 10.65 4.05 -10.02
N GLU A 178 9.64 4.81 -9.61
CA GLU A 178 8.42 4.88 -10.39
C GLU A 178 8.83 5.47 -11.74
N GLU A 179 8.92 4.62 -12.76
CA GLU A 179 9.27 5.07 -14.10
C GLU A 179 8.22 6.10 -14.52
N THR A 180 8.70 7.28 -14.93
CA THR A 180 7.84 8.36 -15.42
C THR A 180 8.14 8.62 -16.89
N TYR A 181 7.09 8.97 -17.64
CA TYR A 181 7.12 9.01 -19.10
C TYR A 181 6.59 10.34 -19.60
N ASN A 182 7.34 11.02 -20.46
CA ASN A 182 6.94 12.27 -21.12
C ASN A 182 6.91 12.15 -22.65
N ASP A 183 6.98 10.93 -23.18
CA ASP A 183 7.05 10.62 -24.61
C ASP A 183 5.67 10.53 -25.29
N TYR A 184 4.65 11.19 -24.71
CA TYR A 184 3.34 11.28 -25.34
C TYR A 184 3.36 12.16 -26.59
N PRO A 185 2.52 11.87 -27.61
CA PRO A 185 2.54 12.57 -28.88
C PRO A 185 2.32 14.07 -28.73
N GLU A 186 2.89 14.84 -29.66
CA GLU A 186 2.72 16.29 -29.64
C GLU A 186 1.26 16.75 -29.81
N ALA A 187 0.48 15.99 -30.57
CA ALA A 187 -0.95 16.19 -30.68
C ALA A 187 -1.66 16.15 -29.30
N ALA A 188 -1.22 15.31 -28.36
CA ALA A 188 -1.80 15.25 -27.03
C ALA A 188 -1.54 16.54 -26.23
N SER A 189 -0.31 17.06 -26.29
CA SER A 189 0.02 18.38 -25.70
C SER A 189 -0.78 19.50 -26.34
N ASN A 190 -0.94 19.49 -27.66
CA ASN A 190 -1.64 20.54 -28.39
C ASN A 190 -3.15 20.54 -28.09
N ASN A 191 -3.76 19.36 -27.96
CA ASN A 191 -5.15 19.22 -27.52
C ASN A 191 -5.34 19.78 -26.11
N ALA A 192 -4.45 19.43 -25.18
CA ALA A 192 -4.51 19.92 -23.81
C ALA A 192 -4.33 21.45 -23.73
N LYS A 193 -3.39 22.01 -24.50
CA LYS A 193 -3.21 23.48 -24.65
C LYS A 193 -4.47 24.14 -25.21
N ARG A 194 -5.12 23.56 -26.21
CA ARG A 194 -6.39 24.07 -26.78
C ARG A 194 -7.50 24.10 -25.74
N ALA A 195 -7.68 23.01 -24.98
CA ALA A 195 -8.69 22.94 -23.93
C ALA A 195 -8.43 23.96 -22.79
N LEU A 196 -7.17 24.10 -22.37
CA LEU A 196 -6.77 25.10 -21.36
C LEU A 196 -7.02 26.53 -21.84
N LYS A 197 -6.61 26.84 -23.08
CA LYS A 197 -6.81 28.16 -23.68
C LYS A 197 -8.29 28.52 -23.73
N TYR A 198 -9.13 27.60 -24.22
CA TYR A 198 -10.58 27.83 -24.27
C TYR A 198 -11.16 28.10 -22.88
N LYS A 199 -10.75 27.32 -21.87
CA LYS A 199 -11.18 27.52 -20.47
C LYS A 199 -10.78 28.89 -19.94
N GLU A 200 -9.59 29.37 -20.28
CA GLU A 200 -9.11 30.69 -19.86
C GLU A 200 -9.89 31.82 -20.54
N GLU A 201 -10.15 31.71 -21.84
CA GLU A 201 -10.82 32.75 -22.62
C GLU A 201 -12.34 32.81 -22.39
N ASN A 202 -12.99 31.68 -22.16
CA ASN A 202 -14.45 31.56 -22.13
C ASN A 202 -15.02 31.12 -20.77
N GLY A 203 -14.15 30.73 -19.83
CA GLY A 203 -14.55 30.00 -18.65
C GLY A 203 -14.96 28.56 -18.96
N SER A 204 -15.19 27.76 -17.92
CA SER A 204 -15.80 26.43 -18.08
C SER A 204 -16.36 25.93 -16.75
N SER A 205 -17.58 25.39 -16.78
CA SER A 205 -18.16 24.60 -15.69
C SER A 205 -17.79 23.11 -15.77
N CYS A 206 -16.95 22.72 -16.73
CA CYS A 206 -16.60 21.34 -17.02
C CYS A 206 -15.37 20.86 -16.26
N GLY A 207 -15.31 19.54 -16.06
CA GLY A 207 -14.16 18.87 -15.48
C GLY A 207 -14.02 19.02 -13.96
N THR A 208 -13.08 18.27 -13.41
CA THR A 208 -12.67 18.35 -12.01
C THR A 208 -11.28 18.96 -11.91
N PRO A 209 -10.82 19.38 -10.72
CA PRO A 209 -9.44 19.80 -10.52
C PRO A 209 -8.41 18.80 -11.07
N VAL A 210 -8.66 17.49 -10.91
CA VAL A 210 -7.82 16.41 -11.44
C VAL A 210 -7.73 16.45 -12.97
N GLY A 211 -8.85 16.65 -13.66
CA GLY A 211 -8.87 16.74 -15.12
C GLY A 211 -8.11 17.97 -15.64
N TRP A 212 -8.23 19.10 -14.95
CA TRP A 212 -7.48 20.31 -15.30
C TRP A 212 -6.00 20.25 -14.95
N THR A 213 -5.64 19.55 -13.87
CA THR A 213 -4.25 19.22 -13.57
C THR A 213 -3.66 18.39 -14.70
N ARG A 214 -4.34 17.32 -15.14
CA ARG A 214 -3.89 16.49 -16.28
C ARG A 214 -3.61 17.33 -17.53
N ALA A 215 -4.52 18.26 -17.86
CA ALA A 215 -4.34 19.14 -19.00
C ALA A 215 -3.06 19.98 -18.91
N ARG A 216 -2.75 20.54 -17.72
CA ARG A 216 -1.51 21.31 -17.51
C ARG A 216 -0.26 20.45 -17.65
N GLN A 217 -0.27 19.26 -17.05
CA GLN A 217 0.86 18.32 -17.17
C GLN A 217 1.14 17.97 -18.63
N LEU A 218 0.09 17.65 -19.40
CA LEU A 218 0.21 17.35 -20.83
C LEU A 218 0.69 18.56 -21.64
N ALA A 219 0.16 19.75 -21.36
CA ALA A 219 0.56 20.98 -22.03
C ALA A 219 2.06 21.32 -21.80
N ASN A 220 2.57 21.03 -20.60
CA ASN A 220 3.92 21.35 -20.16
C ASN A 220 4.97 20.27 -20.48
N ARG A 221 4.61 19.16 -21.13
CA ARG A 221 5.51 18.01 -21.36
C ARG A 221 6.06 17.40 -20.06
N GLU A 222 5.28 17.47 -18.98
CA GLU A 222 5.68 16.92 -17.68
C GLU A 222 5.74 15.39 -17.70
N PRO A 223 6.70 14.79 -16.98
CA PRO A 223 6.80 13.34 -16.84
C PRO A 223 5.61 12.76 -16.07
N LEU A 224 5.07 11.64 -16.57
CA LEU A 224 3.83 11.02 -16.11
C LEU A 224 4.07 9.64 -15.53
N SER A 225 3.52 9.36 -14.35
CA SER A 225 3.63 8.04 -13.72
C SER A 225 2.70 6.98 -14.34
N ARG A 226 2.96 5.70 -14.07
CA ARG A 226 2.13 4.58 -14.55
C ARG A 226 0.66 4.70 -14.11
N ASP A 227 0.38 5.06 -12.85
CA ASP A 227 -1.01 5.29 -12.37
C ASP A 227 -1.69 6.44 -13.13
N THR A 228 -0.94 7.51 -13.37
CA THR A 228 -1.40 8.62 -14.19
C THR A 228 -1.78 8.16 -15.61
N ILE A 229 -0.93 7.35 -16.26
CA ILE A 229 -1.14 6.83 -17.61
C ILE A 229 -2.35 5.89 -17.62
N ALA A 230 -2.53 5.08 -16.57
CA ALA A 230 -3.71 4.24 -16.40
C ALA A 230 -5.01 5.06 -16.31
N ARG A 231 -5.00 6.19 -15.58
CA ARG A 231 -6.15 7.11 -15.54
C ARG A 231 -6.44 7.71 -16.92
N MET A 232 -5.42 8.08 -17.69
CA MET A 232 -5.58 8.56 -19.07
C MET A 232 -6.20 7.47 -19.96
N ALA A 233 -5.69 6.24 -19.90
CA ALA A 233 -6.24 5.11 -20.66
C ALA A 233 -7.71 4.84 -20.30
N SER A 234 -8.05 4.91 -19.00
CA SER A 234 -9.43 4.73 -18.51
C SER A 234 -10.41 5.77 -19.07
N PHE A 235 -9.91 6.94 -19.50
CA PHE A 235 -10.73 8.02 -20.03
C PHE A 235 -11.38 7.66 -21.37
N LYS A 236 -10.90 6.62 -22.05
CA LYS A 236 -11.52 6.04 -23.25
C LYS A 236 -13.01 5.72 -23.09
N ARG A 237 -13.49 5.44 -21.87
CA ARG A 237 -14.93 5.25 -21.58
C ARG A 237 -15.82 6.47 -21.89
N HIS A 238 -15.22 7.63 -22.16
CA HIS A 238 -15.91 8.87 -22.52
C HIS A 238 -15.81 9.19 -24.02
N GLN A 239 -15.27 8.28 -24.84
CA GLN A 239 -15.04 8.48 -26.28
C GLN A 239 -16.31 8.87 -27.03
N GLN A 240 -17.48 8.37 -26.62
CA GLN A 240 -18.77 8.71 -27.22
C GLN A 240 -19.12 10.20 -27.11
N ASN A 241 -18.48 10.94 -26.20
CA ASN A 241 -18.71 12.38 -26.00
C ASN A 241 -17.62 13.24 -26.64
N LYS A 242 -16.64 12.65 -27.34
CA LYS A 242 -15.43 13.37 -27.79
C LYS A 242 -15.69 14.48 -28.81
N ASP A 243 -16.77 14.35 -29.57
CA ASP A 243 -17.13 15.27 -30.66
C ASP A 243 -18.16 16.33 -30.21
N VAL A 244 -18.52 16.37 -28.92
CA VAL A 244 -19.40 17.42 -28.37
C VAL A 244 -18.67 18.76 -28.43
N PRO A 245 -19.22 19.78 -29.13
CA PRO A 245 -18.61 21.10 -29.21
C PRO A 245 -18.37 21.71 -27.82
N TYR A 246 -17.30 22.49 -27.68
CA TYR A 246 -16.84 23.01 -26.39
C TYR A 246 -17.85 23.94 -25.69
N ASP A 247 -18.65 24.65 -26.47
CA ASP A 247 -19.72 25.55 -26.06
C ASP A 247 -21.06 24.83 -25.85
N GLU A 248 -21.22 23.62 -26.39
CA GLU A 248 -22.44 22.82 -26.29
C GLU A 248 -22.39 21.79 -25.16
N GLY A 249 -21.20 21.42 -24.69
CA GLY A 249 -21.07 20.52 -23.54
C GLY A 249 -19.65 20.14 -23.15
N CYS A 250 -19.55 19.36 -22.08
CA CYS A 250 -18.25 19.04 -21.46
C CYS A 250 -17.46 17.94 -22.18
N GLY A 251 -18.06 17.26 -23.17
CA GLY A 251 -17.48 16.09 -23.81
C GLY A 251 -16.18 16.39 -24.53
N GLY A 252 -16.21 17.25 -25.57
CA GLY A 252 -15.04 17.54 -26.38
C GLY A 252 -13.94 18.28 -25.61
N ILE A 253 -14.30 19.28 -24.80
CA ILE A 253 -13.30 20.03 -24.02
C ILE A 253 -12.57 19.14 -23.02
N MET A 254 -13.26 18.20 -22.36
CA MET A 254 -12.61 17.28 -21.44
C MET A 254 -11.89 16.15 -22.17
N TRP A 255 -12.34 15.74 -23.35
CA TRP A 255 -11.59 14.81 -24.19
C TRP A 255 -10.21 15.38 -24.53
N ASP A 256 -10.17 16.64 -24.99
CA ASP A 256 -8.92 17.32 -25.34
C ASP A 256 -8.07 17.68 -24.12
N ALA A 257 -8.69 18.03 -22.98
CA ALA A 257 -7.97 18.24 -21.71
C ALA A 257 -7.20 16.98 -21.26
N TRP A 258 -7.67 15.78 -21.63
CA TRP A 258 -7.00 14.51 -21.37
C TRP A 258 -6.09 14.04 -22.53
N GLY A 259 -5.85 14.89 -23.53
CA GLY A 259 -4.94 14.65 -24.65
C GLY A 259 -5.62 14.17 -25.94
N GLY A 260 -6.95 14.09 -25.97
CA GLY A 260 -7.72 13.65 -27.13
C GLY A 260 -7.39 12.22 -27.58
N ASP A 261 -7.74 11.88 -28.84
CA ASP A 261 -7.49 10.54 -29.39
C ASP A 261 -5.98 10.17 -29.32
N ALA A 262 -5.10 11.13 -29.57
CA ALA A 262 -3.65 10.93 -29.55
C ALA A 262 -3.13 10.58 -28.15
N GLY A 263 -3.54 11.33 -27.12
CA GLY A 263 -3.10 11.09 -25.74
C GLY A 263 -3.68 9.83 -25.14
N ILE A 264 -4.95 9.54 -25.42
CA ILE A 264 -5.64 8.37 -24.85
C ILE A 264 -5.15 7.08 -25.50
N ASN A 265 -4.98 7.05 -26.83
CA ASN A 265 -4.44 5.86 -27.49
C ASN A 265 -2.98 5.62 -27.12
N TRP A 266 -2.15 6.67 -27.03
CA TRP A 266 -0.79 6.54 -26.49
C TRP A 266 -0.81 5.97 -25.08
N ALA A 267 -1.68 6.47 -24.20
CA ALA A 267 -1.73 6.00 -22.82
C ALA A 267 -2.10 4.52 -22.73
N ILE A 268 -3.01 4.03 -23.57
CA ILE A 268 -3.37 2.61 -23.64
C ILE A 268 -2.18 1.76 -24.06
N THR A 269 -1.52 2.12 -25.17
CA THR A 269 -0.36 1.36 -25.69
C THR A 269 0.83 1.44 -24.74
N LYS A 270 1.08 2.62 -24.16
CA LYS A 270 2.16 2.83 -23.21
C LYS A 270 1.92 2.02 -21.93
N LEU A 271 0.70 2.03 -21.39
CA LEU A 271 0.35 1.23 -20.22
C LEU A 271 0.59 -0.26 -20.46
N GLN A 272 0.17 -0.79 -21.62
CA GLN A 272 0.47 -2.17 -22.01
C GLN A 272 1.97 -2.42 -22.10
N ALA A 273 2.74 -1.50 -22.68
CA ALA A 273 4.19 -1.66 -22.76
C ALA A 273 4.89 -1.64 -21.39
N ILE A 274 4.39 -0.83 -20.45
CA ILE A 274 4.89 -0.77 -19.07
C ILE A 274 4.54 -2.07 -18.34
N ASP A 275 3.26 -2.46 -18.36
CA ASP A 275 2.77 -3.65 -17.69
C ASP A 275 3.41 -4.93 -18.28
N ASN A 276 3.70 -4.97 -19.59
CA ASN A 276 4.41 -6.08 -20.25
C ASN A 276 5.93 -6.06 -20.00
N LYS A 277 6.55 -4.89 -19.78
CA LYS A 277 7.96 -4.80 -19.35
C LYS A 277 8.11 -5.35 -17.92
N ASP A 278 7.09 -5.13 -17.10
CA ASP A 278 6.96 -5.69 -15.76
C ASP A 278 6.62 -7.19 -15.76
N GLU A 279 6.25 -7.83 -16.88
CA GLU A 279 6.05 -9.31 -16.95
C GLU A 279 7.33 -10.12 -16.65
N SER A 280 8.53 -9.50 -16.71
CA SER A 280 9.78 -10.13 -16.23
C SER A 280 9.86 -10.22 -14.70
N MET A 281 8.99 -9.52 -13.99
CA MET A 281 8.77 -9.60 -12.56
C MET A 281 7.32 -9.98 -12.29
N ILE A 282 7.11 -11.24 -11.86
CA ILE A 282 5.86 -11.77 -11.27
C ILE A 282 4.99 -12.56 -12.27
N TYR A 283 5.39 -13.80 -12.55
CA TYR A 283 4.40 -14.89 -12.55
C TYR A 283 3.83 -15.03 -11.14
N GLY A 284 2.88 -14.16 -10.80
CA GLY A 284 2.13 -14.19 -9.55
C GLY A 284 0.83 -14.94 -9.78
N TYR A 285 0.78 -16.19 -9.36
CA TYR A 285 -0.44 -16.97 -9.32
C TYR A 285 -1.55 -16.22 -8.57
N LYS A 286 -2.78 -16.26 -9.09
CA LYS A 286 -4.01 -15.84 -8.40
C LYS A 286 -4.04 -16.49 -7.01
N ARG A 287 -3.61 -15.77 -5.96
CA ARG A 287 -3.79 -16.23 -4.59
C ARG A 287 -5.25 -16.02 -4.24
N LEU A 288 -6.05 -17.04 -4.49
CA LEU A 288 -7.29 -17.21 -3.76
C LEU A 288 -6.91 -17.19 -2.28
N GLN A 289 -7.29 -16.13 -1.58
CA GLN A 289 -7.36 -16.21 -0.14
C GLN A 289 -8.48 -17.21 0.14
N GLN A 290 -8.13 -18.50 0.27
CA GLN A 290 -9.06 -19.55 0.66
C GLN A 290 -9.36 -19.34 2.15
N ASP A 291 -10.08 -18.27 2.45
CA ASP A 291 -10.60 -18.04 3.78
C ASP A 291 -11.77 -19.00 3.96
N VAL A 292 -11.55 -20.01 4.81
CA VAL A 292 -12.64 -20.76 5.40
C VAL A 292 -13.41 -19.79 6.28
N LYS A 293 -14.59 -19.41 5.79
CA LYS A 293 -15.52 -18.50 6.46
C LYS A 293 -16.19 -19.17 7.65
N ASP A 294 -16.51 -20.46 7.52
CA ASP A 294 -17.20 -21.22 8.55
C ASP A 294 -17.05 -22.74 8.33
N VAL A 295 -17.16 -23.52 9.41
CA VAL A 295 -17.13 -24.99 9.39
C VAL A 295 -18.19 -25.56 10.33
N ASP A 296 -19.21 -26.24 9.77
CA ASP A 296 -20.14 -27.05 10.55
C ASP A 296 -19.66 -28.51 10.58
N VAL A 297 -19.00 -28.88 11.67
CA VAL A 297 -18.40 -30.21 11.87
C VAL A 297 -19.47 -31.30 12.03
N LYS A 298 -20.68 -30.97 12.48
CA LYS A 298 -21.77 -31.95 12.65
C LYS A 298 -22.44 -32.29 11.32
N GLN A 299 -22.53 -31.32 10.42
CA GLN A 299 -23.11 -31.50 9.09
C GLN A 299 -22.05 -31.80 8.00
N GLY A 300 -20.76 -31.64 8.31
CA GLY A 300 -19.66 -31.83 7.36
C GLY A 300 -19.56 -30.73 6.31
N ILE A 301 -20.01 -29.50 6.64
CA ILE A 301 -20.06 -28.36 5.70
C ILE A 301 -18.89 -27.42 5.95
N VAL A 302 -18.18 -27.04 4.89
CA VAL A 302 -17.13 -26.01 4.90
C VAL A 302 -17.56 -24.87 3.96
N THR A 303 -17.56 -23.65 4.46
CA THR A 303 -17.98 -22.45 3.71
C THR A 303 -16.76 -21.56 3.44
N GLY A 304 -16.61 -21.06 2.21
CA GLY A 304 -15.52 -20.16 1.83
C GLY A 304 -15.77 -19.45 0.50
N TYR A 305 -14.90 -18.50 0.15
CA TYR A 305 -14.97 -17.78 -1.14
C TYR A 305 -14.00 -18.35 -2.17
N PHE A 306 -14.51 -18.71 -3.35
CA PHE A 306 -13.72 -19.23 -4.48
C PHE A 306 -13.39 -18.16 -5.54
N SER A 307 -13.53 -16.88 -5.21
CA SER A 307 -13.25 -15.78 -6.14
C SER A 307 -12.58 -14.62 -5.44
N ALA A 308 -11.62 -14.00 -6.13
CA ALA A 308 -11.05 -12.72 -5.75
C ALA A 308 -11.68 -11.62 -6.62
N PHE A 309 -12.26 -10.60 -5.98
CA PHE A 309 -12.98 -9.54 -6.68
C PHE A 309 -12.06 -8.38 -7.06
N ASN A 310 -12.38 -7.71 -8.17
CA ASN A 310 -11.62 -6.56 -8.68
C ASN A 310 -10.15 -6.86 -9.03
N ILE A 311 -9.83 -8.13 -9.27
CA ILE A 311 -8.54 -8.59 -9.75
C ILE A 311 -8.70 -9.00 -11.21
N ILE A 312 -7.80 -8.52 -12.07
CA ILE A 312 -7.68 -8.94 -13.46
C ILE A 312 -7.10 -10.36 -13.48
N ASP A 313 -7.78 -11.31 -14.12
CA ASP A 313 -7.27 -12.68 -14.27
C ASP A 313 -6.39 -12.85 -15.52
N ALA A 314 -5.88 -14.06 -15.72
CA ALA A 314 -4.95 -14.39 -16.81
C ALA A 314 -5.56 -14.20 -18.21
N ASP A 315 -6.89 -14.18 -18.32
CA ASP A 315 -7.62 -13.95 -19.57
C ASP A 315 -7.99 -12.47 -19.74
N GLY A 316 -7.60 -11.61 -18.79
CA GLY A 316 -7.88 -10.17 -18.79
C GLY A 316 -9.23 -9.78 -18.21
N ASP A 317 -9.98 -10.73 -17.66
CA ASP A 317 -11.31 -10.51 -17.11
C ASP A 317 -11.26 -10.05 -15.66
N ILE A 318 -12.28 -9.29 -15.24
CA ILE A 318 -12.43 -8.85 -13.84
C ILE A 318 -13.77 -9.32 -13.30
N ILE A 319 -13.72 -10.14 -12.24
CA ILE A 319 -14.93 -10.49 -11.48
C ILE A 319 -15.24 -9.34 -10.52
N ARG A 320 -16.33 -8.62 -10.77
CA ARG A 320 -16.82 -7.55 -9.88
C ARG A 320 -17.70 -8.12 -8.75
N PRO A 321 -17.74 -7.48 -7.57
CA PRO A 321 -18.72 -7.85 -6.54
C PRO A 321 -20.14 -7.84 -7.10
N GLY A 322 -20.90 -8.92 -6.86
CA GLY A 322 -22.24 -9.10 -7.42
C GLY A 322 -22.29 -9.71 -8.82
N ALA A 323 -21.13 -9.98 -9.45
CA ALA A 323 -21.08 -10.81 -10.65
C ALA A 323 -21.75 -12.17 -10.40
N PHE A 324 -22.43 -12.69 -11.43
CA PHE A 324 -23.16 -13.96 -11.41
C PHE A 324 -24.34 -14.06 -10.42
N LYS A 325 -24.70 -12.99 -9.70
CA LYS A 325 -25.79 -13.00 -8.70
C LYS A 325 -27.08 -13.61 -9.25
N ARG A 326 -27.55 -13.12 -10.41
CA ARG A 326 -28.75 -13.65 -11.07
C ARG A 326 -28.64 -15.15 -11.37
N SER A 327 -27.52 -15.59 -11.94
CA SER A 327 -27.32 -17.00 -12.29
C SER A 327 -27.24 -17.89 -11.05
N ILE A 328 -26.59 -17.42 -9.98
CA ILE A 328 -26.55 -18.12 -8.70
C ILE A 328 -27.98 -18.24 -8.14
N ASP A 329 -28.72 -17.14 -8.06
CA ASP A 329 -30.09 -17.12 -7.52
C ASP A 329 -31.04 -18.03 -8.32
N GLU A 330 -30.92 -18.05 -9.66
CA GLU A 330 -31.82 -18.82 -10.53
C GLU A 330 -31.42 -20.31 -10.67
N TRP A 331 -30.12 -20.63 -10.65
CA TRP A 331 -29.61 -21.95 -11.07
C TRP A 331 -29.06 -22.77 -9.91
N PHE A 332 -28.62 -22.13 -8.82
CA PHE A 332 -28.18 -22.84 -7.62
C PHE A 332 -29.32 -23.69 -7.00
N PRO A 333 -30.56 -23.19 -6.82
CA PRO A 333 -31.66 -24.00 -6.30
C PRO A 333 -32.05 -25.18 -7.21
N LYS A 334 -31.68 -25.11 -8.49
CA LYS A 334 -31.95 -26.16 -9.50
C LYS A 334 -30.81 -27.18 -9.62
N GLY A 335 -29.77 -27.09 -8.79
CA GLY A 335 -28.60 -27.98 -8.82
C GLY A 335 -27.75 -27.86 -10.09
N ARG A 336 -27.85 -26.73 -10.81
CA ARG A 336 -27.15 -26.51 -12.08
C ARG A 336 -25.78 -25.84 -11.92
N VAL A 337 -25.48 -25.28 -10.76
CA VAL A 337 -24.15 -24.78 -10.41
C VAL A 337 -23.37 -25.93 -9.78
N LYS A 338 -22.36 -26.45 -10.49
CA LYS A 338 -21.53 -27.57 -10.02
C LYS A 338 -20.10 -27.11 -9.80
N HIS A 339 -19.56 -27.45 -8.64
CA HIS A 339 -18.12 -27.39 -8.40
C HIS A 339 -17.50 -28.72 -8.86
N LEU A 340 -16.44 -28.63 -9.66
CA LEU A 340 -15.76 -29.81 -10.20
C LEU A 340 -14.43 -29.97 -9.47
N LEU A 341 -14.37 -30.97 -8.60
CA LEU A 341 -13.16 -31.33 -7.89
C LEU A 341 -12.37 -32.35 -8.73
N ASN A 342 -11.07 -32.10 -8.95
CA ASN A 342 -10.16 -32.99 -9.69
C ASN A 342 -10.60 -33.30 -11.14
N HIS A 343 -11.18 -32.31 -11.82
CA HIS A 343 -11.55 -32.48 -13.22
C HIS A 343 -10.33 -32.47 -14.15
N ASP A 344 -10.26 -33.43 -15.06
CA ASP A 344 -9.28 -33.46 -16.15
C ASP A 344 -9.67 -32.42 -17.23
N PRO A 345 -8.90 -31.33 -17.40
CA PRO A 345 -9.23 -30.26 -18.34
C PRO A 345 -9.19 -30.71 -19.81
N LYS A 346 -8.69 -31.91 -20.11
CA LYS A 346 -8.71 -32.49 -21.46
C LYS A 346 -10.02 -33.19 -21.81
N GLN A 347 -10.93 -33.35 -20.85
CA GLN A 347 -12.20 -34.02 -21.07
C GLN A 347 -13.34 -33.01 -21.15
N PRO A 348 -14.20 -33.07 -22.18
CA PRO A 348 -15.33 -32.15 -22.29
C PRO A 348 -16.31 -32.36 -21.12
N LEU A 349 -16.79 -31.25 -20.57
CA LEU A 349 -17.79 -31.25 -19.51
C LEU A 349 -19.19 -31.28 -20.10
N GLY A 350 -19.82 -32.46 -20.09
CA GLY A 350 -21.18 -32.67 -20.58
C GLY A 350 -21.38 -34.08 -21.12
N LYS A 351 -22.64 -34.50 -21.27
CA LYS A 351 -23.01 -35.64 -22.12
C LYS A 351 -23.32 -35.14 -23.52
#